data_AF-A0A933LIQ6-F1
#
_entry.id   AF-A0A933LIQ6-F1
#
_cell.length_a   1.000
_cell.length_b   1.000
_cell.length_c   1.000
_cell.angle_alpha   90.00
_cell.angle_beta   90.00
_cell.angle_gamma   90.00
#
_symmetry.space_group_name_H-M   'P 1'
#
loop_
_entity.id
_entity.type
_entity.pdbx_description
1 polymer ?
#
loop_
_entity_poly.entity_id
_entity_poly.type
_entity_poly.pdbx_seq_one_letter_code
_entity_poly.pdbx_strand_id
1 'polypeptide(L)' 'VHLTRCLAEGLWPRVRVNAIAPGNVPTDWGRRTGRPADYDTGVEIPIEVVARAVLDLIERDDATGEVVVLEGGSAVAR' A
#
# COMPACT_ATOMS: atom_id res chain seq x y z
N VAL A 1 -4.51 -9.48 -0.36
CA VAL A 1 -5.20 -9.37 -1.67
C VAL A 1 -6.64 -9.91 -1.61
N HIS A 2 -6.89 -11.10 -1.05
CA HIS A 2 -8.24 -11.70 -1.05
C HIS A 2 -9.34 -10.83 -0.40
N LEU A 3 -9.09 -10.27 0.79
CA LEU A 3 -10.08 -9.42 1.49
C LEU A 3 -10.51 -8.18 0.68
N THR A 4 -9.55 -7.45 0.10
CA THR A 4 -9.82 -6.25 -0.72
C THR A 4 -10.79 -6.57 -1.85
N ARG A 5 -10.56 -7.69 -2.55
CA ARG A 5 -11.42 -8.11 -3.66
C ARG A 5 -12.81 -8.52 -3.20
N CYS A 6 -12.94 -9.29 -2.12
CA CYS A 6 -14.24 -9.66 -1.56
C CYS A 6 -15.06 -8.44 -1.14
N LEU A 7 -14.42 -7.44 -0.53
CA LEU A 7 -15.10 -6.21 -0.13
C LEU A 7 -15.47 -5.33 -1.34
N ALA A 8 -14.61 -5.26 -2.35
CA ALA A 8 -14.91 -4.56 -3.60
C ALA A 8 -16.13 -5.17 -4.30
N GLU A 9 -16.20 -6.50 -4.40
CA GLU A 9 -17.35 -7.20 -4.99
C GLU A 9 -18.63 -7.03 -4.14
N GLY A 10 -18.52 -7.10 -2.81
CA GLY A 10 -19.67 -7.04 -1.91
C GLY A 10 -20.26 -5.64 -1.67
N LEU A 11 -19.47 -4.59 -1.84
CA LEU A 11 -19.89 -3.21 -1.54
C LEU A 11 -20.12 -2.34 -2.79
N TRP A 12 -19.72 -2.83 -3.96
CA TRP A 12 -20.02 -2.17 -5.24
C TRP A 12 -21.54 -2.14 -5.53
N PRO A 13 -22.10 -1.07 -6.11
CA PRO A 13 -21.46 0.17 -6.58
C PRO A 13 -21.41 1.30 -5.54
N ARG A 14 -21.79 1.04 -4.29
CA ARG A 14 -21.95 2.09 -3.28
C ARG A 14 -20.62 2.54 -2.68
N VAL A 15 -19.68 1.61 -2.51
CA VAL A 15 -18.37 1.88 -1.91
C VAL A 15 -17.28 1.20 -2.75
N ARG A 16 -16.25 1.96 -3.12
CA ARG A 16 -15.02 1.46 -3.74
C ARG A 16 -14.06 1.00 -2.65
N VAL A 17 -13.41 -0.15 -2.83
CA VAL A 17 -12.46 -0.69 -1.86
C VAL A 17 -11.16 -1.06 -2.54
N ASN A 18 -10.06 -0.44 -2.13
CA ASN A 18 -8.73 -0.72 -2.67
C ASN A 18 -7.71 -0.83 -1.51
N ALA A 19 -6.46 -1.18 -1.82
CA ALA A 19 -5.39 -1.26 -0.83
C ALA A 19 -4.09 -0.63 -1.34
N ILE A 20 -3.30 -0.08 -0.41
CA ILE A 20 -1.89 0.24 -0.63
C ILE A 20 -1.05 -0.81 0.10
N ALA A 21 -0.09 -1.40 -0.59
CA ALA A 21 0.89 -2.33 -0.04
C ALA A 21 2.27 -1.68 -0.13
N PRO A 22 2.65 -0.83 0.85
CA PRO A 22 3.98 -0.23 0.86
C PRO A 22 5.02 -1.22 1.38
N GLY A 23 6.25 -1.05 0.91
CA GLY A 23 7.46 -1.61 1.52
C GLY A 23 7.77 -0.96 2.87
N ASN A 24 9.06 -0.80 3.18
CA ASN A 24 9.48 -0.32 4.49
C ASN A 24 9.15 1.17 4.70
N VAL A 25 8.24 1.49 5.62
CA VAL A 25 7.89 2.88 5.97
C VAL A 25 8.33 3.17 7.42
N PRO A 26 9.17 4.19 7.67
CA PRO A 26 9.76 4.43 8.99
C PRO A 26 8.76 5.08 9.96
N THR A 27 7.86 4.27 10.52
CA THR A 27 6.84 4.70 11.48
C THR A 27 7.26 4.47 12.94
N ASP A 28 6.71 5.25 13.88
CA ASP A 28 6.87 4.99 15.32
C ASP A 28 6.38 3.59 15.71
N TRP A 29 5.34 3.10 15.04
CA TRP A 29 4.81 1.76 15.25
C TRP A 29 5.86 0.70 14.90
N GLY A 30 6.46 0.78 13.71
CA GLY A 30 7.51 -0.15 13.28
C GLY A 30 8.74 -0.12 14.18
N ARG A 31 9.10 1.05 14.74
CA ARG A 31 10.17 1.17 15.74
C ARG A 31 9.84 0.44 17.05
N ARG A 32 8.58 0.47 17.49
CA ARG A 32 8.13 -0.10 18.77
C ARG A 32 7.89 -1.61 18.73
N THR A 33 7.39 -2.14 17.61
CA THR A 33 7.06 -3.56 17.50
C THR A 33 8.24 -4.43 17.06
N GLY A 34 9.38 -3.81 16.77
CA GLY A 34 10.50 -4.45 16.08
C GLY A 34 10.20 -4.55 14.59
N ARG A 35 11.16 -4.12 13.77
CA ARG A 35 11.14 -4.41 12.33
C ARG A 35 11.56 -5.87 12.16
N PRO A 36 10.80 -6.72 11.45
CA PRO A 36 11.30 -8.04 11.09
C PRO A 36 12.61 -7.86 10.30
N ALA A 37 13.62 -8.70 10.57
CA ALA A 37 14.97 -8.54 10.02
C ALA A 37 14.99 -8.42 8.47
N ASP A 38 14.00 -9.04 7.80
CA ASP A 38 13.84 -8.98 6.34
C ASP A 38 13.49 -7.57 5.82
N TYR A 39 12.94 -6.68 6.65
CA TYR A 39 12.67 -5.28 6.31
C TYR A 39 13.92 -4.39 6.34
N ASP A 40 15.05 -4.89 6.84
CA ASP A 40 16.31 -4.13 6.94
C ASP A 40 17.13 -4.06 5.65
N THR A 41 16.65 -4.76 4.62
CA THR A 41 17.33 -4.83 3.31
C THR A 41 16.68 -3.96 2.23
N GLY A 42 15.49 -3.40 2.49
CA GLY A 42 14.71 -2.61 1.54
C GLY A 42 14.90 -1.09 1.70
N VAL A 43 14.85 -0.37 0.59
CA VAL A 43 14.85 1.10 0.57
C VAL A 43 13.62 1.62 1.32
N GLU A 44 13.83 2.55 2.25
CA GLU A 44 12.75 3.21 2.97
C GLU A 44 11.89 4.04 2.04
N ILE A 45 10.58 3.95 2.24
CA ILE A 45 9.56 4.70 1.55
C ILE A 45 9.11 5.83 2.47
N PRO A 46 9.32 7.11 2.09
CA PRO A 46 8.79 8.23 2.86
C PRO A 46 7.27 8.13 2.99
N ILE A 47 6.73 8.46 4.16
CA ILE A 47 5.29 8.37 4.42
C ILE A 47 4.48 9.27 3.47
N GLU A 48 5.07 10.37 3.00
CA GLU A 48 4.49 11.29 2.03
C GLU A 48 4.25 10.63 0.67
N VAL A 49 5.06 9.64 0.28
CA VAL A 49 4.85 8.87 -0.96
C VAL A 49 3.61 7.98 -0.82
N VAL A 50 3.44 7.33 0.34
CA VAL A 50 2.25 6.53 0.63
C VAL A 50 1.00 7.41 0.65
N ALA A 51 1.08 8.59 1.29
CA ALA A 51 -0.03 9.53 1.36
C ALA A 51 -0.48 10.00 -0.02
N ARG A 52 0.45 10.32 -0.93
CA ARG A 52 0.12 10.69 -2.32
C ARG A 52 -0.59 9.55 -3.06
N ALA A 53 -0.07 8.33 -2.97
CA ALA A 53 -0.71 7.18 -3.61
C ALA A 53 -2.13 6.91 -3.08
N VAL A 54 -2.38 7.16 -1.79
CA VAL A 54 -3.73 7.09 -1.21
C VAL A 54 -4.64 8.16 -1.80
N LEU A 55 -4.18 9.42 -1.88
CA LEU A 55 -4.95 10.52 -2.44
C LEU A 55 -5.32 10.25 -3.90
N ASP A 56 -4.35 9.82 -4.72
CA ASP A 56 -4.56 9.46 -6.12
C ASP A 56 -5.64 8.36 -6.25
N LEU A 57 -5.61 7.36 -5.37
CA LEU A 57 -6.57 6.25 -5.40
C LEU A 57 -7.98 6.65 -4.94
N ILE A 58 -8.09 7.62 -4.05
CA ILE A 58 -9.38 8.18 -3.63
C ILE A 58 -10.05 8.91 -4.80
N GLU A 59 -9.28 9.68 -5.56
CA GLU A 59 -9.74 10.47 -6.72
C GLU A 59 -10.15 9.61 -7.92
N ARG A 60 -9.75 8.34 -7.96
CA ARG A 60 -10.08 7.40 -9.05
C ARG A 60 -11.46 6.75 -8.90
N ASP A 61 -12.44 7.26 -9.62
CA ASP A 61 -13.80 6.67 -9.65
C ASP A 61 -13.89 5.35 -10.43
N ASP A 62 -12.85 5.00 -11.18
CA ASP A 62 -12.76 3.81 -12.01
C ASP A 62 -12.09 2.60 -11.30
N ALA A 63 -11.63 2.77 -10.06
CA ALA A 63 -10.83 1.78 -9.36
C ALA A 63 -11.56 1.19 -8.13
N THR A 64 -11.80 -0.12 -8.15
CA THR A 64 -12.21 -0.90 -6.99
C THR A 64 -11.61 -2.31 -7.07
N GLY A 65 -11.19 -2.87 -5.94
CA GLY A 65 -10.51 -4.16 -5.85
C GLY A 65 -9.00 -4.12 -6.10
N GLU A 66 -8.43 -2.93 -6.32
CA GLU A 66 -7.03 -2.75 -6.69
C GLU A 66 -6.08 -2.82 -5.48
N VAL A 67 -4.85 -3.26 -5.74
CA VAL A 67 -3.75 -3.22 -4.76
C VAL A 67 -2.57 -2.49 -5.40
N VAL A 68 -2.28 -1.28 -4.90
CA VAL A 68 -1.13 -0.50 -5.34
C VAL A 68 0.07 -0.87 -4.49
N VAL A 69 1.08 -1.46 -5.13
CA VAL A 69 2.34 -1.81 -4.47
C VAL A 69 3.30 -0.63 -4.59
N LEU A 70 3.85 -0.19 -3.45
CA LEU A 70 4.91 0.82 -3.41
C LEU A 70 6.18 0.13 -2.93
N GLU A 71 7.16 -0.01 -3.82
CA GLU A 71 8.48 -0.55 -3.47
C GLU A 71 9.53 0.53 -3.72
N GLY A 72 10.49 0.69 -2.81
CA GLY A 72 11.58 1.67 -2.90
C GLY A 72 12.62 1.39 -4.00
N GLY A 73 12.29 0.55 -4.99
CA GLY A 73 13.07 0.40 -6.22
C GLY A 73 14.00 -0.82 -6.34
N SER A 74 13.78 -1.94 -5.64
CA SER A 74 14.56 -3.17 -5.95
C SER A 74 14.14 -3.86 -7.26
N ALA A 75 13.02 -3.47 -7.86
CA ALA A 75 12.47 -4.12 -9.06
C ALA A 75 12.98 -3.52 -10.39
N VAL A 76 13.63 -2.35 -10.40
CA VAL A 76 14.21 -1.72 -11.63
C VAL A 76 15.70 -2.08 -11.82
N ALA A 77 16.28 -2.82 -10.87
CA ALA A 77 17.61 -3.41 -11.00
C ALA A 77 17.53 -4.91 -11.34
N ARG A 78 16.95 -5.26 -12.50
CA ARG A 78 17.17 -6.54 -13.19
C ARG A 78 17.08 -6.36 -14.70
#